data_AF-A0A8T2RS12-F1
#
_entry.id   AF-A0A8T2RS12-F1
#
_cell.length_a   1.000
_cell.length_b   1.000
_cell.length_c   1.000
_cell.angle_alpha   90.00
_cell.angle_beta   90.00
_cell.angle_gamma   90.00
#
_symmetry.space_group_name_H-M   'P 1'
#
loop_
_entity.id
_entity.type
_entity.pdbx_description
1 polymer ?
#
loop_
_entity_poly.entity_id
_entity_poly.type
_entity_poly.pdbx_seq_one_letter_code
_entity_poly.pdbx_strand_id
1 'polypeptide(L)'
;MASFEGKNATCTSIILHPLADLSSSHPSVFVYDLKQNFFHSKGKSTAKFHAIRKQIIQSLPTSPEPGPATFVARCLEALKLLGCPHNEGFGHLLTCAFNRVGLTNCSPQDSAAAKKIAASSVYSILKGETNLGHRITAKIIVVFDVQLSDIADVMNIANDKNMQQVEALIEPLVISLIKSHSYNIASSLTKHLNLPNFSSEDFLARMVDEGDERLAGQWACHLGKDILCCLVHYCINAGMFKEAYKYVQNYQLSSTFPEARRLYKQSCLPVVLVKDTLGKARATADDGLPSKSPEKVIWVDTQEGLNFATKHFNEVSVVGIDCEWKSVRARNVTVNKVSILQIATHEYVFVMDLLRLSEDHGSSLNMCIQSIFLSNCVLKLGYAIKSDLELLVESYSELECFCQCKSVLDLRSVVGTTITGGLSGLAKVVSGKGIDKEMRMTDWERRPLSTQQLHYAALDAGVLLFIFDRIEAIYGRPVSQIEWKQHVALFKARKICSEE
;
A
#
# COMPACT_ATOMS: atom_id res chain seq x y z
N MET A 1 -38.39 6.59 -48.28
CA MET A 1 -37.07 7.28 -48.27
C MET A 1 -36.73 7.50 -46.81
N ALA A 2 -35.69 6.94 -46.18
CA ALA A 2 -34.42 6.45 -46.67
C ALA A 2 -34.00 5.15 -45.96
N SER A 3 -33.31 4.33 -46.74
CA SER A 3 -32.57 3.13 -46.38
C SER A 3 -31.42 3.39 -45.41
N PHE A 4 -31.23 2.51 -44.43
CA PHE A 4 -29.90 2.11 -43.98
C PHE A 4 -29.94 0.63 -43.58
N GLU A 5 -29.77 -0.22 -44.59
CA GLU A 5 -29.32 -1.61 -44.42
C GLU A 5 -27.89 -1.60 -43.84
N GLY A 6 -27.75 -2.14 -42.63
CA GLY A 6 -26.48 -2.24 -41.92
C GLY A 6 -26.02 -3.69 -41.74
N LYS A 7 -25.62 -4.31 -42.85
CA LYS A 7 -24.69 -5.46 -43.02
C LYS A 7 -24.56 -6.44 -41.83
N ASN A 8 -25.27 -7.57 -41.95
CA ASN A 8 -24.84 -8.86 -41.42
C ASN A 8 -23.47 -9.22 -42.00
N ALA A 9 -22.39 -9.01 -41.25
CA ALA A 9 -21.08 -9.54 -41.59
C ALA A 9 -21.04 -11.03 -41.21
N THR A 10 -21.40 -11.90 -42.15
CA THR A 10 -21.14 -13.34 -42.08
C THR A 10 -19.64 -13.57 -42.01
N CYS A 11 -19.16 -14.11 -40.89
CA CYS A 11 -17.78 -14.52 -40.69
C CYS A 11 -17.55 -15.86 -41.41
N THR A 12 -17.47 -15.85 -42.73
CA THR A 12 -17.23 -17.04 -43.58
C THR A 12 -15.74 -17.36 -43.65
N SER A 13 -15.24 -18.05 -42.62
CA SER A 13 -14.23 -19.13 -42.66
C SER A 13 -13.56 -19.30 -41.28
N ILE A 14 -14.35 -19.65 -40.27
CA ILE A 14 -13.78 -20.33 -39.10
C ILE A 14 -13.65 -21.80 -39.53
N ILE A 15 -12.48 -22.41 -39.35
CA ILE A 15 -12.32 -23.85 -39.56
C ILE A 15 -13.07 -24.53 -38.41
N LEU A 16 -14.37 -24.79 -38.62
CA LEU A 16 -15.32 -25.19 -37.57
C LEU A 16 -15.25 -26.67 -37.19
N HIS A 17 -14.52 -27.49 -37.94
CA HIS A 17 -14.61 -28.95 -37.82
C HIS A 17 -14.02 -29.56 -36.52
N PRO A 18 -12.92 -29.04 -35.92
CA PRO A 18 -12.28 -29.68 -34.76
C PRO A 18 -13.04 -29.52 -33.42
N LEU A 19 -13.96 -28.55 -33.33
CA LEU A 19 -14.63 -28.18 -32.07
C LEU A 19 -16.10 -28.61 -32.03
N ALA A 20 -16.56 -29.40 -33.01
CA ALA A 20 -17.97 -29.80 -33.16
C ALA A 20 -18.35 -31.03 -32.34
N ASP A 21 -17.41 -31.95 -32.11
CA ASP A 21 -17.59 -33.16 -31.31
C ASP A 21 -16.39 -33.34 -30.38
N LEU A 22 -16.66 -33.46 -29.08
CA LEU A 22 -15.65 -33.58 -28.03
C LEU A 22 -15.46 -35.01 -27.54
N SER A 23 -16.24 -35.98 -28.03
CA SER A 23 -16.31 -37.35 -27.50
C SER A 23 -14.96 -38.08 -27.39
N SER A 24 -14.01 -37.73 -28.24
CA SER A 24 -12.64 -38.29 -28.29
C SER A 24 -11.53 -37.25 -28.08
N SER A 25 -11.89 -36.01 -27.76
CA SER A 25 -10.93 -34.92 -27.59
C SER A 25 -10.24 -34.98 -26.24
N HIS A 26 -8.89 -34.92 -26.23
CA HIS A 26 -8.13 -34.74 -25.00
C HIS A 26 -8.09 -33.25 -24.60
N PRO A 27 -8.27 -32.87 -23.32
CA PRO A 27 -8.33 -31.46 -22.89
C PRO A 27 -7.17 -30.58 -23.37
N SER A 28 -5.92 -31.08 -23.31
CA SER A 28 -4.75 -30.33 -23.78
C SER A 28 -4.75 -30.12 -25.30
N VAL A 29 -5.24 -31.10 -26.06
CA VAL A 29 -5.37 -31.01 -27.53
C VAL A 29 -6.45 -29.99 -27.87
N PHE A 30 -7.59 -30.06 -27.18
CA PHE A 30 -8.67 -29.10 -27.35
C PHE A 30 -8.24 -27.66 -27.07
N VAL A 31 -7.48 -27.41 -25.98
CA VAL A 31 -6.95 -26.09 -25.66
C VAL A 31 -5.98 -25.59 -26.74
N TYR A 32 -5.14 -26.48 -27.28
CA TYR A 32 -4.27 -26.15 -28.40
C TYR A 32 -5.07 -25.81 -29.67
N ASP A 33 -6.06 -26.63 -30.03
CA ASP A 33 -6.91 -26.42 -31.20
C ASP A 33 -7.73 -25.13 -31.08
N LEU A 34 -8.18 -24.81 -29.87
CA LEU A 34 -8.89 -23.57 -29.58
C LEU A 34 -7.99 -22.35 -29.79
N LYS A 35 -6.71 -22.44 -29.40
CA LYS A 35 -5.71 -21.41 -29.72
C LYS A 35 -5.52 -21.32 -31.24
N GLN A 36 -5.28 -22.44 -31.92
CA GLN A 36 -5.05 -22.44 -33.37
C GLN A 36 -6.24 -21.86 -34.14
N ASN A 37 -7.47 -22.27 -33.80
CA ASN A 37 -8.68 -21.76 -34.43
C ASN A 37 -8.86 -20.24 -34.23
N PHE A 38 -8.55 -19.72 -33.04
CA PHE A 38 -8.64 -18.27 -32.79
C PHE A 38 -7.68 -17.46 -33.66
N PHE A 39 -6.44 -17.94 -33.83
CA PHE A 39 -5.42 -17.25 -34.62
C PHE A 39 -5.61 -17.38 -36.12
N HIS A 40 -6.03 -18.56 -36.61
CA HIS A 40 -6.26 -18.81 -38.03
C HIS A 40 -7.58 -18.22 -38.55
N SER A 41 -8.56 -17.97 -37.67
CA SER A 41 -9.80 -17.30 -38.05
C SER A 41 -9.54 -15.85 -38.50
N LYS A 42 -10.28 -15.36 -39.49
CA LYS A 42 -10.24 -13.94 -39.90
C LYS A 42 -11.28 -13.11 -39.13
N GLY A 43 -11.04 -11.81 -38.98
CA GLY A 43 -12.00 -10.87 -38.36
C GLY A 43 -11.56 -10.27 -37.03
N LYS A 44 -12.43 -9.44 -36.42
CA LYS A 44 -12.15 -8.76 -35.14
C LYS A 44 -12.12 -9.76 -33.98
N SER A 45 -11.20 -9.60 -33.03
CA SER A 45 -11.02 -10.48 -31.87
C SER A 45 -12.32 -10.73 -31.09
N THR A 46 -13.14 -9.70 -30.88
CA THR A 46 -14.44 -9.82 -30.19
C THR A 46 -15.41 -10.73 -30.94
N ALA A 47 -15.47 -10.65 -32.28
CA ALA A 47 -16.34 -11.48 -33.08
C ALA A 47 -15.89 -12.95 -33.08
N LYS A 48 -14.57 -13.18 -33.18
CA LYS A 48 -13.96 -14.51 -33.03
C LYS A 48 -14.32 -15.13 -31.68
N PHE A 49 -14.15 -14.36 -30.61
CA PHE A 49 -14.46 -14.78 -29.25
C PHE A 49 -15.92 -15.22 -29.09
N HIS A 50 -16.87 -14.44 -29.64
CA HIS A 50 -18.29 -14.78 -29.61
C HIS A 50 -18.61 -16.04 -30.41
N ALA A 51 -18.02 -16.19 -31.60
CA ALA A 51 -18.25 -17.34 -32.47
C ALA A 51 -17.72 -18.63 -31.83
N ILE A 52 -16.47 -18.62 -31.35
CA ILE A 52 -15.88 -19.79 -30.68
C ILE A 52 -16.65 -20.11 -29.40
N ARG A 53 -17.05 -19.12 -28.59
CA ARG A 53 -17.86 -19.36 -27.39
C ARG A 53 -19.16 -20.10 -27.73
N LYS A 54 -19.86 -19.67 -28.78
CA LYS A 54 -21.12 -20.30 -29.23
C LYS A 54 -20.87 -21.76 -29.60
N GLN A 55 -19.77 -22.04 -30.29
CA GLN A 55 -19.42 -23.40 -30.69
C GLN A 55 -19.10 -24.29 -29.49
N ILE A 56 -18.30 -23.81 -28.54
CA ILE A 56 -18.00 -24.54 -27.29
C ILE A 56 -19.31 -24.91 -26.58
N ILE A 57 -20.24 -23.95 -26.42
CA ILE A 57 -21.53 -24.20 -25.78
C ILE A 57 -22.31 -25.32 -26.49
N GLN A 58 -22.24 -25.39 -27.82
CA GLN A 58 -22.93 -26.41 -28.61
C GLN A 58 -22.27 -27.79 -28.52
N SER A 59 -20.96 -27.86 -28.37
CA SER A 59 -20.22 -29.14 -28.34
C SER A 59 -19.99 -29.70 -26.95
N LEU A 60 -20.06 -28.89 -25.88
CA LEU A 60 -19.92 -29.36 -24.50
C LEU A 60 -20.79 -30.58 -24.13
N PRO A 61 -22.06 -30.69 -24.57
CA PRO A 61 -22.87 -31.89 -24.29
C PRO A 61 -22.28 -33.21 -24.85
N THR A 62 -21.35 -33.14 -25.81
CA THR A 62 -20.65 -34.30 -26.40
C THR A 62 -19.34 -34.64 -25.70
N SER A 63 -19.01 -33.97 -24.58
CA SER A 63 -17.78 -34.18 -23.83
C SER A 63 -17.59 -35.64 -23.38
N PRO A 64 -16.35 -36.11 -23.30
CA PRO A 64 -16.06 -37.46 -22.84
C PRO A 64 -16.43 -37.61 -21.36
N GLU A 65 -16.71 -38.85 -20.95
CA GLU A 65 -16.92 -39.19 -19.54
C GLU A 65 -15.77 -38.68 -18.67
N PRO A 66 -16.03 -38.09 -17.48
CA PRO A 66 -17.33 -38.07 -16.76
C PRO A 66 -18.38 -37.07 -17.28
N GLY A 67 -18.02 -36.17 -18.19
CA GLY A 67 -18.94 -35.18 -18.74
C GLY A 67 -18.33 -33.77 -18.95
N PRO A 68 -19.18 -32.80 -19.33
CA PRO A 68 -18.76 -31.44 -19.68
C PRO A 68 -18.08 -30.67 -18.55
N ALA A 69 -18.49 -30.83 -17.29
CA ALA A 69 -17.89 -30.09 -16.17
C ALA A 69 -16.43 -30.51 -15.99
N THR A 70 -16.18 -31.81 -15.94
CA THR A 70 -14.85 -32.39 -15.79
C THR A 70 -13.97 -32.03 -16.98
N PHE A 71 -14.52 -32.09 -18.19
CA PHE A 71 -13.81 -31.71 -19.40
C PHE A 71 -13.33 -30.25 -19.34
N VAL A 72 -14.21 -29.31 -18.97
CA VAL A 72 -13.84 -27.89 -18.85
C VAL A 72 -12.82 -27.65 -17.74
N ALA A 73 -12.98 -28.30 -16.58
CA ALA A 73 -12.03 -28.19 -15.47
C ALA A 73 -10.61 -28.61 -15.90
N ARG A 74 -10.49 -29.73 -16.63
CA ARG A 74 -9.21 -30.20 -17.19
C ARG A 74 -8.67 -29.28 -18.28
N CYS A 75 -9.54 -28.67 -19.09
CA CYS A 75 -9.11 -27.69 -20.08
C CYS A 75 -8.51 -26.45 -19.40
N LEU A 76 -9.11 -25.99 -18.30
CA LEU A 76 -8.61 -24.85 -17.53
C LEU A 76 -7.25 -25.15 -16.90
N GLU A 77 -7.05 -26.36 -16.39
CA GLU A 77 -5.73 -26.81 -15.91
C GLU A 77 -4.69 -26.84 -17.05
N ALA A 78 -5.09 -27.29 -18.24
CA ALA A 78 -4.22 -27.34 -19.40
C ALA A 78 -3.83 -25.95 -19.97
N LEU A 79 -4.49 -24.85 -19.55
CA LEU A 79 -4.15 -23.50 -20.00
C LEU A 79 -2.74 -23.06 -19.57
N LYS A 80 -2.15 -23.69 -18.56
CA LYS A 80 -0.75 -23.48 -18.17
C LYS A 80 0.23 -23.71 -19.33
N LEU A 81 -0.16 -24.50 -20.33
CA LEU A 81 0.62 -24.78 -21.54
C LEU A 81 0.67 -23.61 -22.53
N LEU A 82 -0.25 -22.63 -22.45
CA LEU A 82 -0.38 -21.58 -23.46
C LEU A 82 0.37 -20.27 -23.15
N GLY A 83 0.77 -20.05 -21.89
CA GLY A 83 1.40 -18.83 -21.39
C GLY A 83 0.49 -17.59 -21.35
N CYS A 84 0.92 -16.54 -20.64
CA CYS A 84 0.25 -15.22 -20.64
C CYS A 84 0.47 -14.49 -21.98
N PRO A 85 -0.52 -13.76 -22.52
CA PRO A 85 -1.87 -13.50 -22.00
C PRO A 85 -2.93 -14.51 -22.48
N HIS A 86 -2.54 -15.57 -23.18
CA HIS A 86 -3.47 -16.50 -23.82
C HIS A 86 -4.25 -17.34 -22.80
N ASN A 87 -3.60 -17.77 -21.73
CA ASN A 87 -4.23 -18.46 -20.60
C ASN A 87 -5.41 -17.68 -20.00
N GLU A 88 -5.29 -16.35 -19.82
CA GLU A 88 -6.37 -15.52 -19.28
C GLU A 88 -7.54 -15.39 -20.26
N GLY A 89 -7.23 -15.08 -21.53
CA GLY A 89 -8.25 -14.90 -22.56
C GLY A 89 -9.07 -16.16 -22.79
N PHE A 90 -8.41 -17.31 -22.94
CA PHE A 90 -9.08 -18.60 -23.13
C PHE A 90 -9.68 -19.15 -21.85
N GLY A 91 -9.10 -18.87 -20.68
CA GLY A 91 -9.74 -19.15 -19.39
C GLY A 91 -11.06 -18.40 -19.21
N HIS A 92 -11.10 -17.12 -19.60
CA HIS A 92 -12.35 -16.36 -19.61
C HIS A 92 -13.37 -16.95 -20.59
N LEU A 93 -12.93 -17.37 -21.78
CA LEU A 93 -13.79 -17.98 -22.79
C LEU A 93 -14.44 -19.27 -22.27
N LEU A 94 -13.64 -20.19 -21.72
CA LEU A 94 -14.07 -21.48 -21.21
C LEU A 94 -15.01 -21.33 -20.01
N THR A 95 -14.63 -20.50 -19.02
CA THR A 95 -15.48 -20.23 -17.86
C THR A 95 -16.82 -19.59 -18.28
N CYS A 96 -16.82 -18.66 -19.24
CA CYS A 96 -18.08 -18.07 -19.74
C CYS A 96 -18.92 -19.03 -20.59
N ALA A 97 -18.30 -19.92 -21.35
CA ALA A 97 -19.02 -20.95 -22.11
C ALA A 97 -19.70 -21.93 -21.16
N PHE A 98 -18.94 -22.45 -20.19
CA PHE A 98 -19.45 -23.41 -19.23
C PHE A 98 -20.49 -22.81 -18.28
N ASN A 99 -20.33 -21.56 -17.84
CA ASN A 99 -21.34 -20.89 -16.99
C ASN A 99 -22.73 -20.75 -17.68
N ARG A 100 -22.80 -20.84 -19.02
CA ARG A 100 -24.09 -20.90 -19.74
C ARG A 100 -24.68 -22.30 -19.81
N VAL A 101 -23.83 -23.33 -19.80
CA VAL A 101 -24.27 -24.72 -19.72
C VAL A 101 -24.68 -25.05 -18.29
N GLY A 102 -23.91 -24.61 -17.30
CA GLY A 102 -24.23 -24.72 -15.88
C GLY A 102 -24.01 -26.13 -15.31
N LEU A 103 -23.63 -26.19 -14.04
CA LEU A 103 -23.48 -27.44 -13.29
C LEU A 103 -24.80 -28.22 -13.16
N THR A 104 -25.95 -27.54 -13.19
CA THR A 104 -27.28 -28.16 -13.10
C THR A 104 -27.61 -29.08 -14.28
N ASN A 105 -26.89 -28.95 -15.39
CA ASN A 105 -27.03 -29.80 -16.57
C ASN A 105 -26.00 -30.94 -16.61
N CYS A 106 -25.19 -31.10 -15.55
CA CYS A 106 -24.16 -32.12 -15.44
C CYS A 106 -24.59 -33.22 -14.45
N SER A 107 -24.04 -34.44 -14.60
CA SER A 107 -24.31 -35.50 -13.62
C SER A 107 -23.67 -35.16 -12.26
N PRO A 108 -24.17 -35.71 -11.14
CA PRO A 108 -23.53 -35.52 -9.83
C PRO A 108 -22.08 -36.01 -9.80
N GLN A 109 -21.77 -37.09 -10.52
CA GLN A 109 -20.42 -37.64 -10.64
C GLN A 109 -19.49 -36.69 -11.41
N ASP A 110 -19.97 -36.13 -12.52
CA ASP A 110 -19.24 -35.13 -13.30
C ASP A 110 -18.96 -33.87 -12.47
N SER A 111 -19.99 -33.36 -11.80
CA SER A 111 -19.87 -32.15 -10.97
C SER A 111 -18.89 -32.34 -9.82
N ALA A 112 -18.93 -33.48 -9.13
CA ALA A 112 -18.00 -33.79 -8.05
C ALA A 112 -16.54 -33.94 -8.55
N ALA A 113 -16.34 -34.63 -9.67
CA ALA A 113 -15.02 -34.78 -10.28
C ALA A 113 -14.45 -33.43 -10.74
N ALA A 114 -15.27 -32.60 -11.39
CA ALA A 114 -14.89 -31.26 -11.82
C ALA A 114 -14.52 -30.35 -10.64
N LYS A 115 -15.31 -30.38 -9.56
CA LYS A 115 -15.05 -29.61 -8.34
C LYS A 115 -13.70 -29.97 -7.71
N LYS A 116 -13.38 -31.26 -7.61
CA LYS A 116 -12.08 -31.72 -7.09
C LYS A 116 -10.90 -31.24 -7.93
N ILE A 117 -11.02 -31.31 -9.26
CA ILE A 117 -9.99 -30.82 -10.20
C ILE A 117 -9.83 -29.31 -10.08
N ALA A 118 -10.94 -28.57 -10.00
CA ALA A 118 -10.94 -27.13 -9.82
C ALA A 118 -10.28 -26.70 -8.50
N ALA A 119 -10.61 -27.37 -7.38
CA ALA A 119 -9.99 -27.13 -6.09
C ALA A 119 -8.47 -27.36 -6.12
N SER A 120 -8.04 -28.48 -6.73
CA SER A 120 -6.61 -28.78 -6.91
C SER A 120 -5.91 -27.72 -7.75
N SER A 121 -6.52 -27.30 -8.85
CA SER A 121 -5.95 -26.24 -9.70
C SER A 121 -5.87 -24.90 -8.97
N VAL A 122 -6.90 -24.52 -8.21
CA VAL A 122 -6.90 -23.28 -7.41
C VAL A 122 -5.79 -23.32 -6.38
N TYR A 123 -5.63 -24.43 -5.66
CA TYR A 123 -4.56 -24.58 -4.67
C TYR A 123 -3.17 -24.41 -5.30
N SER A 124 -2.88 -25.07 -6.42
CA SER A 124 -1.61 -24.91 -7.14
C SER A 124 -1.37 -23.47 -7.63
N ILE A 125 -2.41 -22.75 -8.05
CA ILE A 125 -2.28 -21.33 -8.42
C ILE A 125 -1.94 -20.48 -7.20
N LEU A 126 -2.63 -20.68 -6.08
CA LEU A 126 -2.41 -19.91 -4.85
C LEU A 126 -1.03 -20.18 -4.23
N LYS A 127 -0.44 -21.35 -4.46
CA LYS A 127 0.94 -21.69 -4.10
C LYS A 127 2.00 -21.15 -5.07
N GLY A 128 1.59 -20.54 -6.19
CA GLY A 128 2.50 -20.04 -7.21
C GLY A 128 3.09 -21.11 -8.12
N GLU A 129 2.61 -22.35 -8.05
CA GLU A 129 3.10 -23.46 -8.90
C GLU A 129 2.64 -23.32 -10.35
N THR A 130 1.52 -22.63 -10.57
CA THR A 130 0.98 -22.35 -11.90
C THR A 130 0.56 -20.90 -12.03
N ASN A 131 0.89 -20.29 -13.17
CA ASN A 131 0.53 -18.92 -13.44
C ASN A 131 -0.79 -18.86 -14.24
N LEU A 132 -1.89 -18.69 -13.52
CA LEU A 132 -3.20 -18.36 -14.08
C LEU A 132 -3.72 -17.12 -13.36
N GLY A 133 -4.06 -16.08 -14.11
CA GLY A 133 -4.38 -14.78 -13.54
C GLY A 133 -5.51 -14.80 -12.52
N HIS A 134 -5.39 -13.95 -11.48
CA HIS A 134 -6.31 -13.85 -10.33
C HIS A 134 -7.80 -13.81 -10.71
N ARG A 135 -8.15 -13.11 -11.80
CA ARG A 135 -9.55 -13.00 -12.28
C ARG A 135 -10.10 -14.34 -12.74
N ILE A 136 -9.28 -15.18 -13.36
CA ILE A 136 -9.69 -16.50 -13.82
C ILE A 136 -9.76 -17.45 -12.63
N THR A 137 -8.79 -17.42 -11.72
CA THR A 137 -8.82 -18.23 -10.49
C THR A 137 -10.13 -18.01 -9.71
N ALA A 138 -10.53 -16.76 -9.50
CA ALA A 138 -11.80 -16.45 -8.85
C ALA A 138 -13.03 -16.94 -9.63
N LYS A 139 -12.99 -16.89 -10.97
CA LYS A 139 -14.06 -17.43 -11.82
C LYS A 139 -14.13 -18.95 -11.72
N ILE A 140 -13.00 -19.65 -11.64
CA ILE A 140 -12.96 -21.11 -11.46
C ILE A 140 -13.65 -21.48 -10.16
N ILE A 141 -13.30 -20.81 -9.06
CA ILE A 141 -13.92 -21.05 -7.74
C ILE A 141 -15.45 -20.94 -7.84
N VAL A 142 -15.96 -19.83 -8.35
CA VAL A 142 -17.41 -19.57 -8.42
C VAL A 142 -18.12 -20.50 -9.41
N VAL A 143 -17.53 -20.75 -10.58
CA VAL A 143 -18.17 -21.53 -11.65
C VAL A 143 -18.25 -23.03 -11.32
N PHE A 144 -17.26 -23.56 -10.61
CA PHE A 144 -17.23 -24.98 -10.19
C PHE A 144 -17.76 -25.20 -8.77
N ASP A 145 -18.30 -24.15 -8.14
CA ASP A 145 -18.83 -24.20 -6.77
C ASP A 145 -17.81 -24.76 -5.77
N VAL A 146 -16.56 -24.29 -5.88
CA VAL A 146 -15.47 -24.68 -4.98
C VAL A 146 -15.62 -23.94 -3.67
N GLN A 147 -15.74 -24.68 -2.58
CA GLN A 147 -15.84 -24.18 -1.21
C GLN A 147 -14.48 -24.25 -0.52
N LEU A 148 -14.35 -23.57 0.63
CA LEU A 148 -13.12 -23.62 1.44
C LEU A 148 -12.79 -25.05 1.90
N SER A 149 -13.82 -25.87 2.17
CA SER A 149 -13.65 -27.29 2.52
C SER A 149 -13.00 -28.11 1.41
N ASP A 150 -13.33 -27.84 0.14
CA ASP A 150 -12.73 -28.56 -1.00
C ASP A 150 -11.23 -28.26 -1.13
N ILE A 151 -10.82 -27.02 -0.80
CA ILE A 151 -9.40 -26.63 -0.79
C ILE A 151 -8.69 -27.26 0.42
N ALA A 152 -9.35 -27.29 1.59
CA ALA A 152 -8.82 -27.95 2.78
C ALA A 152 -8.57 -29.46 2.55
N ASP A 153 -9.48 -30.12 1.82
CA ASP A 153 -9.35 -31.53 1.44
C ASP A 153 -8.11 -31.77 0.55
N VAL A 154 -7.84 -30.88 -0.40
CA VAL A 154 -6.62 -30.93 -1.25
C VAL A 154 -5.36 -30.73 -0.41
N MET A 155 -5.43 -29.85 0.59
CA MET A 155 -4.33 -29.59 1.52
C MET A 155 -4.12 -30.71 2.55
N ASN A 156 -5.04 -31.70 2.63
CA ASN A 156 -5.05 -32.78 3.60
C ASN A 156 -5.05 -32.30 5.06
N ILE A 157 -5.85 -31.26 5.37
CA ILE A 157 -5.89 -30.66 6.71
C ILE A 157 -7.28 -30.78 7.35
N ALA A 158 -7.36 -31.40 8.54
CA ALA A 158 -8.58 -32.04 9.05
C ALA A 158 -9.23 -31.39 10.30
N ASN A 159 -9.14 -30.08 10.55
CA ASN A 159 -9.61 -29.43 11.82
C ASN A 159 -9.71 -27.88 11.75
N ASP A 160 -10.38 -27.22 12.71
CA ASP A 160 -10.68 -25.75 12.74
C ASP A 160 -9.47 -24.79 12.62
N LYS A 161 -8.33 -25.11 13.26
CA LYS A 161 -7.09 -24.31 13.09
C LYS A 161 -6.61 -24.27 11.63
N ASN A 162 -7.14 -25.14 10.79
CA ASN A 162 -6.75 -25.29 9.41
C ASN A 162 -7.64 -24.47 8.47
N MET A 163 -8.88 -24.13 8.86
CA MET A 163 -9.73 -23.25 8.05
C MET A 163 -9.14 -21.83 7.97
N GLN A 164 -8.55 -21.35 9.07
CA GLN A 164 -7.80 -20.08 9.09
C GLN A 164 -6.61 -20.10 8.11
N GLN A 165 -5.96 -21.26 7.91
CA GLN A 165 -4.86 -21.38 6.95
C GLN A 165 -5.35 -21.31 5.50
N VAL A 166 -6.54 -21.88 5.21
CA VAL A 166 -7.17 -21.79 3.90
C VAL A 166 -7.64 -20.36 3.62
N GLU A 167 -8.23 -19.68 4.61
CA GLU A 167 -8.61 -18.27 4.50
C GLU A 167 -7.39 -17.37 4.22
N ALA A 168 -6.30 -17.58 4.96
CA ALA A 168 -5.04 -16.86 4.75
C ALA A 168 -4.43 -17.13 3.36
N LEU A 169 -4.68 -18.31 2.77
CA LEU A 169 -4.25 -18.64 1.41
C LEU A 169 -5.10 -17.92 0.34
N ILE A 170 -6.40 -17.70 0.60
CA ILE A 170 -7.33 -17.02 -0.30
C ILE A 170 -7.20 -15.49 -0.20
N GLU A 171 -6.81 -14.96 0.94
CA GLU A 171 -6.73 -13.52 1.18
C GLU A 171 -5.91 -12.74 0.12
N PRO A 172 -4.69 -13.18 -0.27
CA PRO A 172 -3.91 -12.51 -1.32
C PRO A 172 -4.65 -12.41 -2.66
N LEU A 173 -5.47 -13.41 -3.00
CA LEU A 173 -6.28 -13.42 -4.23
C LEU A 173 -7.34 -12.31 -4.17
N VAL A 174 -8.06 -12.18 -3.06
CA VAL A 174 -9.09 -11.14 -2.89
C VAL A 174 -8.47 -9.75 -2.92
N ILE A 175 -7.35 -9.54 -2.21
CA ILE A 175 -6.62 -8.26 -2.20
C ILE A 175 -6.16 -7.89 -3.61
N SER A 176 -5.62 -8.85 -4.37
CA SER A 176 -5.16 -8.63 -5.75
C SER A 176 -6.31 -8.24 -6.68
N LEU A 177 -7.50 -8.80 -6.48
CA LEU A 177 -8.70 -8.41 -7.22
C LEU A 177 -9.15 -6.98 -6.87
N ILE A 178 -9.09 -6.59 -5.60
CA ILE A 178 -9.42 -5.22 -5.16
C ILE A 178 -8.42 -4.21 -5.75
N LYS A 179 -7.11 -4.48 -5.65
CA LYS A 179 -6.04 -3.62 -6.21
C LYS A 179 -6.15 -3.48 -7.74
N SER A 180 -6.58 -4.53 -8.43
CA SER A 180 -6.86 -4.50 -9.87
C SER A 180 -8.24 -3.93 -10.26
N HIS A 181 -8.95 -3.30 -9.31
CA HIS A 181 -10.28 -2.70 -9.49
C HIS A 181 -11.35 -3.69 -9.97
N SER A 182 -11.16 -4.97 -9.69
CA SER A 182 -12.04 -6.07 -10.11
C SER A 182 -13.15 -6.34 -9.08
N TYR A 183 -13.81 -5.28 -8.60
CA TYR A 183 -14.68 -5.34 -7.40
C TYR A 183 -15.84 -6.34 -7.52
N ASN A 184 -16.49 -6.42 -8.69
CA ASN A 184 -17.56 -7.40 -8.93
C ASN A 184 -17.09 -8.84 -8.70
N ILE A 185 -15.86 -9.16 -9.13
CA ILE A 185 -15.28 -10.50 -9.00
C ILE A 185 -14.90 -10.73 -7.53
N ALA A 186 -14.27 -9.76 -6.87
CA ALA A 186 -13.93 -9.85 -5.45
C ALA A 186 -15.18 -10.02 -4.57
N SER A 187 -16.26 -9.27 -4.82
CA SER A 187 -17.51 -9.35 -4.06
C SER A 187 -18.22 -10.68 -4.30
N SER A 188 -18.25 -11.16 -5.55
CA SER A 188 -18.82 -12.48 -5.86
C SER A 188 -18.04 -13.60 -5.17
N LEU A 189 -16.71 -13.52 -5.15
CA LEU A 189 -15.84 -14.52 -4.53
C LEU A 189 -16.02 -14.54 -3.00
N THR A 190 -15.94 -13.37 -2.36
CA THR A 190 -16.08 -13.23 -0.89
C THR A 190 -17.45 -13.70 -0.40
N LYS A 191 -18.53 -13.42 -1.15
CA LYS A 191 -19.87 -13.96 -0.87
C LYS A 191 -19.95 -15.46 -1.05
N HIS A 192 -19.38 -15.98 -2.14
CA HIS A 192 -19.41 -17.41 -2.45
C HIS A 192 -18.69 -18.25 -1.37
N LEU A 193 -17.53 -17.78 -0.92
CA LEU A 193 -16.73 -18.46 0.11
C LEU A 193 -17.12 -18.08 1.55
N ASN A 194 -18.14 -17.24 1.74
CA ASN A 194 -18.57 -16.72 3.04
C ASN A 194 -17.43 -16.12 3.88
N LEU A 195 -16.73 -15.13 3.32
CA LEU A 195 -15.58 -14.46 3.94
C LEU A 195 -15.98 -13.07 4.50
N PRO A 196 -16.57 -12.99 5.71
CA PRO A 196 -17.08 -11.74 6.27
C PRO A 196 -15.97 -10.72 6.56
N ASN A 197 -14.74 -11.20 6.78
CA ASN A 197 -13.59 -10.39 7.16
C ASN A 197 -13.32 -9.24 6.17
N PHE A 198 -13.59 -9.44 4.87
CA PHE A 198 -13.38 -8.41 3.83
C PHE A 198 -14.42 -7.27 3.84
N SER A 199 -15.48 -7.41 4.63
CA SER A 199 -16.48 -6.36 4.87
C SER A 199 -16.39 -5.79 6.29
N SER A 200 -15.43 -6.25 7.09
CA SER A 200 -15.26 -5.79 8.48
C SER A 200 -14.64 -4.39 8.56
N GLU A 201 -14.90 -3.71 9.67
CA GLU A 201 -14.24 -2.45 10.00
C GLU A 201 -12.71 -2.64 10.07
N ASP A 202 -12.24 -3.74 10.67
CA ASP A 202 -10.81 -4.06 10.80
C ASP A 202 -10.08 -4.17 9.46
N PHE A 203 -10.71 -4.80 8.46
CA PHE A 203 -10.11 -4.91 7.13
C PHE A 203 -10.02 -3.55 6.43
N LEU A 204 -11.07 -2.72 6.54
CA LEU A 204 -11.08 -1.39 5.95
C LEU A 204 -10.10 -0.45 6.66
N ALA A 205 -10.01 -0.55 7.99
CA ALA A 205 -9.03 0.14 8.81
C ALA A 205 -7.60 -0.20 8.34
N ARG A 206 -7.29 -1.50 8.20
CA ARG A 206 -5.99 -1.94 7.68
C ARG A 206 -5.67 -1.34 6.31
N MET A 207 -6.64 -1.29 5.39
CA MET A 207 -6.44 -0.66 4.08
C MET A 207 -6.11 0.83 4.19
N VAL A 208 -6.77 1.56 5.09
CA VAL A 208 -6.51 2.98 5.31
C VAL A 208 -5.13 3.19 5.96
N ASP A 209 -4.79 2.40 6.97
CA ASP A 209 -3.51 2.46 7.69
C ASP A 209 -2.31 2.12 6.79
N GLU A 210 -2.50 1.28 5.77
CA GLU A 210 -1.49 0.96 4.74
C GLU A 210 -1.35 2.05 3.66
N GLY A 211 -2.17 3.11 3.72
CA GLY A 211 -2.17 4.22 2.76
C GLY A 211 -2.89 3.92 1.45
N ASP A 212 -3.82 2.96 1.47
CA ASP A 212 -4.71 2.60 0.36
C ASP A 212 -6.10 3.25 0.53
N GLU A 213 -6.19 4.47 1.09
CA GLU A 213 -7.45 5.13 1.45
C GLU A 213 -8.44 5.26 0.28
N ARG A 214 -7.96 5.46 -0.94
CA ARG A 214 -8.83 5.54 -2.13
C ARG A 214 -9.48 4.20 -2.43
N LEU A 215 -8.70 3.12 -2.36
CA LEU A 215 -9.18 1.76 -2.62
C LEU A 215 -10.15 1.32 -1.53
N ALA A 216 -9.87 1.65 -0.25
CA ALA A 216 -10.77 1.37 0.87
C ALA A 216 -12.16 2.00 0.64
N GLY A 217 -12.20 3.28 0.25
CA GLY A 217 -13.45 3.97 -0.08
C GLY A 217 -14.19 3.35 -1.26
N GLN A 218 -13.48 2.99 -2.34
CA GLN A 218 -14.08 2.37 -3.54
C GLN A 218 -14.64 0.98 -3.23
N TRP A 219 -13.92 0.18 -2.45
CA TRP A 219 -14.36 -1.14 -2.02
C TRP A 219 -15.57 -1.06 -1.09
N ALA A 220 -15.53 -0.20 -0.07
CA ALA A 220 -16.66 0.01 0.83
C ALA A 220 -17.91 0.50 0.08
N CYS A 221 -17.75 1.45 -0.85
CA CYS A 221 -18.84 1.91 -1.72
C CYS A 221 -19.42 0.77 -2.58
N HIS A 222 -18.58 -0.16 -3.05
CA HIS A 222 -19.04 -1.31 -3.82
C HIS A 222 -19.83 -2.31 -2.96
N LEU A 223 -19.42 -2.52 -1.70
CA LEU A 223 -20.09 -3.41 -0.77
C LEU A 223 -21.43 -2.88 -0.28
N GLY A 224 -21.54 -1.56 -0.08
CA GLY A 224 -22.80 -0.90 0.25
C GLY A 224 -22.64 0.31 1.15
N LYS A 225 -23.74 1.04 1.32
CA LYS A 225 -23.75 2.28 2.11
C LYS A 225 -23.40 2.05 3.58
N ASP A 226 -23.83 0.95 4.18
CA ASP A 226 -23.58 0.66 5.60
C ASP A 226 -22.08 0.46 5.87
N ILE A 227 -21.42 -0.33 5.04
CA ILE A 227 -19.97 -0.56 5.11
C ILE A 227 -19.19 0.74 4.91
N LEU A 228 -19.65 1.57 3.98
CA LEU A 228 -19.07 2.89 3.76
C LEU A 228 -19.27 3.83 4.98
N CYS A 229 -20.39 3.73 5.69
CA CYS A 229 -20.59 4.48 6.93
C CYS A 229 -19.66 3.98 8.04
N CYS A 230 -19.42 2.66 8.15
CA CYS A 230 -18.43 2.10 9.09
C CYS A 230 -17.03 2.68 8.83
N LEU A 231 -16.60 2.75 7.56
CA LEU A 231 -15.33 3.37 7.20
C LEU A 231 -15.24 4.84 7.63
N VAL A 232 -16.32 5.61 7.45
CA VAL A 232 -16.35 7.02 7.89
C VAL A 232 -16.28 7.11 9.43
N HIS A 233 -17.03 6.28 10.14
CA HIS A 233 -16.97 6.21 11.61
C HIS A 233 -15.57 5.88 12.11
N TYR A 234 -14.94 4.87 11.52
CA TYR A 234 -13.54 4.52 11.80
C TYR A 234 -12.62 5.73 11.63
N CYS A 235 -12.68 6.42 10.48
CA CYS A 235 -11.84 7.60 10.24
C CYS A 235 -12.10 8.72 11.25
N ILE A 236 -13.36 8.95 11.67
CA ILE A 236 -13.67 9.94 12.71
C ILE A 236 -13.07 9.54 14.05
N ASN A 237 -13.25 8.28 14.46
CA ASN A 237 -12.75 7.75 15.72
C ASN A 237 -11.21 7.71 15.78
N ALA A 238 -10.58 7.42 14.65
CA ALA A 238 -9.12 7.45 14.48
C ALA A 238 -8.55 8.88 14.36
N GLY A 239 -9.38 9.93 14.36
CA GLY A 239 -8.95 11.32 14.23
C GLY A 239 -8.54 11.73 12.80
N MET A 240 -8.81 10.87 11.80
CA MET A 240 -8.56 11.10 10.37
C MET A 240 -9.68 11.97 9.75
N PHE A 241 -9.92 13.16 10.32
CA PHE A 241 -11.08 13.98 9.98
C PHE A 241 -11.10 14.47 8.53
N LYS A 242 -9.93 14.63 7.91
CA LYS A 242 -9.80 15.01 6.49
C LYS A 242 -10.29 13.88 5.58
N GLU A 243 -9.88 12.65 5.85
CA GLU A 243 -10.27 11.46 5.10
C GLU A 243 -11.76 11.17 5.31
N ALA A 244 -12.25 11.23 6.55
CA ALA A 244 -13.67 11.15 6.85
C ALA A 244 -14.48 12.17 6.05
N TYR A 245 -14.07 13.45 6.05
CA TYR A 245 -14.77 14.49 5.29
C TYR A 245 -14.71 14.26 3.77
N LYS A 246 -13.58 13.80 3.23
CA LYS A 246 -13.48 13.43 1.80
C LYS A 246 -14.48 12.34 1.43
N TYR A 247 -14.59 11.27 2.23
CA TYR A 247 -15.56 10.21 1.98
C TYR A 247 -17.00 10.74 2.06
N VAL A 248 -17.31 11.55 3.08
CA VAL A 248 -18.63 12.17 3.23
C VAL A 248 -19.01 13.02 2.01
N GLN A 249 -18.07 13.78 1.46
CA GLN A 249 -18.29 14.59 0.26
C GLN A 249 -18.44 13.71 -1.00
N ASN A 250 -17.48 12.82 -1.24
CA ASN A 250 -17.41 12.02 -2.47
C ASN A 250 -18.61 11.08 -2.63
N TYR A 251 -19.13 10.56 -1.51
CA TYR A 251 -20.23 9.60 -1.50
C TYR A 251 -21.54 10.18 -0.95
N GLN A 252 -21.64 11.51 -0.86
CA GLN A 252 -22.88 12.22 -0.53
C GLN A 252 -23.50 11.81 0.84
N LEU A 253 -22.66 11.57 1.85
CA LEU A 253 -23.09 11.13 3.19
C LEU A 253 -23.28 12.30 4.18
N SER A 254 -23.42 13.53 3.67
CA SER A 254 -23.48 14.74 4.51
C SER A 254 -24.65 14.75 5.50
N SER A 255 -25.76 14.09 5.17
CA SER A 255 -26.90 13.96 6.08
C SER A 255 -26.67 12.94 7.20
N THR A 256 -25.84 11.91 6.94
CA THR A 256 -25.48 10.88 7.91
C THR A 256 -24.39 11.34 8.86
N PHE A 257 -23.43 12.14 8.38
CA PHE A 257 -22.29 12.65 9.15
C PHE A 257 -22.21 14.19 9.09
N PRO A 258 -23.21 14.92 9.61
CA PRO A 258 -23.22 16.38 9.58
C PRO A 258 -22.03 16.99 10.34
N GLU A 259 -21.51 16.29 11.36
CA GLU A 259 -20.36 16.69 12.15
C GLU A 259 -19.03 16.58 11.41
N ALA A 260 -18.91 15.75 10.37
CA ALA A 260 -17.63 15.52 9.68
C ALA A 260 -17.00 16.83 9.15
N ARG A 261 -17.82 17.75 8.63
CA ARG A 261 -17.34 19.07 8.18
C ARG A 261 -16.84 19.92 9.35
N ARG A 262 -17.56 19.88 10.48
CA ARG A 262 -17.19 20.65 11.69
C ARG A 262 -15.90 20.09 12.28
N LEU A 263 -15.80 18.76 12.42
CA LEU A 263 -14.61 18.06 12.89
C LEU A 263 -13.42 18.31 11.98
N TYR A 264 -13.60 18.25 10.65
CA TYR A 264 -12.53 18.62 9.71
C TYR A 264 -12.12 20.09 9.84
N LYS A 265 -13.07 21.02 9.96
CA LYS A 265 -12.74 22.44 10.20
C LYS A 265 -12.04 22.66 11.54
N GLN A 266 -12.44 21.94 12.59
CA GLN A 266 -11.75 21.94 13.88
C GLN A 266 -10.37 21.33 13.79
N SER A 267 -10.18 20.29 13.00
CA SER A 267 -8.84 19.78 12.68
C SER A 267 -7.98 20.83 11.95
N CYS A 268 -8.60 21.76 11.22
CA CYS A 268 -7.89 22.89 10.62
C CYS A 268 -7.73 24.11 11.55
N LEU A 269 -8.42 24.17 12.69
CA LEU A 269 -8.31 25.29 13.66
C LEU A 269 -6.89 25.42 14.21
N PRO A 270 -6.16 24.34 14.53
CA PRO A 270 -4.73 24.41 14.83
C PRO A 270 -3.94 25.16 13.76
N VAL A 271 -4.18 24.92 12.47
CA VAL A 271 -3.49 25.61 11.37
C VAL A 271 -3.81 27.12 11.33
N VAL A 272 -5.06 27.51 11.60
CA VAL A 272 -5.46 28.93 11.66
C VAL A 272 -4.88 29.63 12.88
N LEU A 273 -4.98 29.01 14.05
CA LEU A 273 -4.34 29.50 15.27
C LEU A 273 -2.81 29.56 15.11
N VAL A 274 -2.21 28.62 14.35
CA VAL A 274 -0.77 28.62 14.05
C VAL A 274 -0.43 29.83 13.20
N LYS A 275 -1.27 30.22 12.24
CA LYS A 275 -1.03 31.46 11.46
C LYS A 275 -1.05 32.70 12.35
N ASP A 276 -2.03 32.82 13.24
CA ASP A 276 -2.10 33.94 14.18
C ASP A 276 -0.91 33.93 15.15
N THR A 277 -0.52 32.74 15.60
CA THR A 277 0.63 32.50 16.46
C THR A 277 1.94 32.84 15.77
N LEU A 278 2.12 32.45 14.50
CA LEU A 278 3.26 32.83 13.69
C LEU A 278 3.28 34.34 13.42
N GLY A 279 2.12 34.98 13.30
CA GLY A 279 2.00 36.44 13.24
C GLY A 279 2.50 37.11 14.52
N LYS A 280 2.13 36.57 15.69
CA LYS A 280 2.63 37.04 17.00
C LYS A 280 4.12 36.75 17.18
N ALA A 281 4.58 35.55 16.84
CA ALA A 281 5.98 35.14 16.91
C ALA A 281 6.85 36.10 16.09
N ARG A 282 6.41 36.41 14.87
CA ARG A 282 7.07 37.38 13.98
C ARG A 282 7.15 38.78 14.60
N ALA A 283 6.15 39.20 15.38
CA ALA A 283 6.17 40.49 16.06
C ALA A 283 7.10 40.52 17.29
N THR A 284 7.40 39.36 17.88
CA THR A 284 8.25 39.21 19.07
C THR A 284 9.62 38.58 18.77
N ALA A 285 9.98 38.45 17.49
CA ALA A 285 11.23 37.85 17.06
C ALA A 285 12.43 38.72 17.49
N ASP A 286 13.49 38.07 17.96
CA ASP A 286 14.71 38.70 18.50
C ASP A 286 15.94 38.50 17.60
N ASP A 287 15.73 38.11 16.34
CA ASP A 287 16.76 37.80 15.32
C ASP A 287 17.75 36.68 15.74
N GLY A 288 17.41 35.90 16.77
CA GLY A 288 18.22 34.81 17.31
C GLY A 288 17.79 33.42 16.82
N LEU A 289 18.68 32.71 16.14
CA LEU A 289 18.53 31.25 15.93
C LEU A 289 19.12 30.49 17.12
N PRO A 290 18.61 29.28 17.43
CA PRO A 290 19.18 28.47 18.49
C PRO A 290 20.62 28.10 18.11
N SER A 291 21.57 28.51 18.94
CA SER A 291 22.95 28.08 18.82
C SER A 291 23.30 27.21 20.02
N LYS A 292 23.71 25.98 19.74
CA LYS A 292 24.34 25.12 20.72
C LYS A 292 25.83 25.44 20.78
N SER A 293 26.36 25.47 21.98
CA SER A 293 27.80 25.56 22.18
C SER A 293 28.47 24.29 21.60
N PRO A 294 29.71 24.40 21.07
CA PRO A 294 30.34 23.28 20.36
C PRO A 294 30.42 21.98 21.17
N GLU A 295 30.61 22.05 22.49
CA GLU A 295 30.66 20.90 23.39
C GLU A 295 29.31 20.18 23.58
N LYS A 296 28.21 20.82 23.15
CA LYS A 296 26.87 20.22 23.14
C LYS A 296 26.50 19.62 21.78
N VAL A 297 27.38 19.72 20.78
CA VAL A 297 27.25 19.04 19.48
C VAL A 297 28.12 17.79 19.50
N ILE A 298 27.46 16.63 19.60
CA ILE A 298 28.11 15.35 19.80
C ILE A 298 28.20 14.62 18.47
N TRP A 299 29.41 14.47 17.94
CA TRP A 299 29.69 13.57 16.82
C TRP A 299 29.64 12.12 17.32
N VAL A 300 28.82 11.28 16.68
CA VAL A 300 28.62 9.90 17.07
C VAL A 300 29.04 9.00 15.91
N ASP A 301 30.19 8.34 16.06
CA ASP A 301 30.72 7.38 15.10
C ASP A 301 31.28 6.11 15.76
N THR A 302 31.03 5.93 17.06
CA THR A 302 31.43 4.76 17.84
C THR A 302 30.27 4.19 18.67
N GLN A 303 30.47 2.96 19.16
CA GLN A 303 29.60 2.29 20.12
C GLN A 303 29.35 3.12 21.40
N GLU A 304 30.39 3.73 21.96
CA GLU A 304 30.29 4.52 23.19
C GLU A 304 29.43 5.76 22.97
N GLY A 305 29.57 6.41 21.80
CA GLY A 305 28.71 7.53 21.41
C GLY A 305 27.25 7.11 21.28
N LEU A 306 26.97 5.94 20.69
CA LEU A 306 25.63 5.38 20.61
C LEU A 306 25.03 5.07 21.99
N ASN A 307 25.84 4.52 22.91
CA ASN A 307 25.40 4.23 24.28
C ASN A 307 25.07 5.52 25.05
N PHE A 308 25.90 6.56 24.88
CA PHE A 308 25.65 7.88 25.46
C PHE A 308 24.36 8.51 24.93
N ALA A 309 24.16 8.48 23.61
CA ALA A 309 22.93 8.95 22.97
C ALA A 309 21.70 8.19 23.47
N THR A 310 21.75 6.85 23.51
CA THR A 310 20.66 5.99 23.98
C THR A 310 20.24 6.32 25.41
N LYS A 311 21.22 6.51 26.31
CA LYS A 311 20.95 6.89 27.69
C LYS A 311 20.20 8.23 27.75
N HIS A 312 20.67 9.21 27.00
CA HIS A 312 20.06 10.54 26.95
C HIS A 312 18.65 10.52 26.34
N PHE A 313 18.41 9.71 25.31
CA PHE A 313 17.10 9.60 24.67
C PHE A 313 16.00 9.05 25.59
N ASN A 314 16.36 8.24 26.60
CA ASN A 314 15.41 7.73 27.58
C ASN A 314 14.94 8.81 28.59
N GLU A 315 15.61 9.95 28.64
CA GLU A 315 15.33 11.03 29.62
C GLU A 315 14.56 12.21 28.99
N VAL A 316 14.33 12.19 27.68
CA VAL A 316 13.66 13.28 26.94
C VAL A 316 12.27 12.89 26.45
N SER A 317 11.41 13.89 26.25
CA SER A 317 10.03 13.69 25.75
C SER A 317 9.82 14.22 24.33
N VAL A 318 10.77 14.97 23.79
CA VAL A 318 10.72 15.53 22.43
C VAL A 318 12.12 15.64 21.84
N VAL A 319 12.24 15.36 20.55
CA VAL A 319 13.48 15.49 19.78
C VAL A 319 13.22 16.12 18.42
N GLY A 320 14.19 16.85 17.89
CA GLY A 320 14.23 17.30 16.49
C GLY A 320 15.06 16.33 15.65
N ILE A 321 14.57 15.97 14.46
CA ILE A 321 15.25 15.07 13.54
C ILE A 321 15.42 15.72 12.18
N ASP A 322 16.61 15.59 11.62
CA ASP A 322 16.90 15.92 10.23
C ASP A 322 17.93 14.92 9.65
N CYS A 323 18.16 14.97 8.34
CA CYS A 323 19.12 14.12 7.64
C CYS A 323 19.91 14.92 6.60
N GLU A 324 21.15 14.52 6.32
CA GLU A 324 21.93 15.07 5.22
C GLU A 324 22.59 13.99 4.37
N TRP A 325 22.69 14.25 3.06
CA TRP A 325 23.25 13.33 2.07
C TRP A 325 23.94 14.09 0.94
N LYS A 326 24.88 13.43 0.28
CA LYS A 326 25.56 14.02 -0.89
C LYS A 326 24.60 14.14 -2.07
N SER A 327 24.44 15.37 -2.57
CA SER A 327 23.60 15.62 -3.75
C SER A 327 24.33 15.24 -5.04
N VAL A 328 23.99 14.11 -5.64
CA VAL A 328 24.58 13.68 -6.93
C VAL A 328 23.72 14.17 -8.10
N ARG A 329 24.22 15.13 -8.88
CA ARG A 329 23.57 15.68 -10.09
C ARG A 329 23.97 14.95 -11.39
N ALA A 330 24.24 13.64 -11.34
CA ALA A 330 24.62 12.86 -12.52
C ALA A 330 23.40 12.09 -13.07
N ARG A 331 23.23 12.09 -14.40
CA ARG A 331 22.07 11.48 -15.10
C ARG A 331 21.92 9.96 -14.92
N ASN A 332 22.91 9.27 -14.32
CA ASN A 332 23.01 7.80 -14.27
C ASN A 332 23.45 7.24 -12.89
N VAL A 333 23.27 7.95 -11.77
CA VAL A 333 23.51 7.39 -10.41
C VAL A 333 22.22 7.47 -9.61
N THR A 334 21.75 6.35 -9.07
CA THR A 334 20.33 6.15 -8.71
C THR A 334 20.01 6.06 -7.23
N VAL A 335 20.89 6.38 -6.28
CA VAL A 335 20.50 6.42 -4.85
C VAL A 335 21.26 7.52 -4.11
N ASN A 336 20.54 8.44 -3.46
CA ASN A 336 21.11 9.37 -2.49
C ASN A 336 21.23 8.63 -1.14
N LYS A 337 22.41 8.14 -0.78
CA LYS A 337 22.59 7.47 0.52
C LYS A 337 22.68 8.52 1.63
N VAL A 338 21.86 8.38 2.68
CA VAL A 338 21.92 9.27 3.86
C VAL A 338 23.30 9.15 4.49
N SER A 339 23.99 10.28 4.67
CA SER A 339 25.36 10.30 5.19
C SER A 339 25.41 10.54 6.70
N ILE A 340 24.52 11.40 7.21
CA ILE A 340 24.37 11.68 8.64
C ILE A 340 22.90 11.82 9.02
N LEU A 341 22.61 11.45 10.27
CA LEU A 341 21.32 11.65 10.93
C LEU A 341 21.53 12.56 12.13
N GLN A 342 20.78 13.65 12.21
CA GLN A 342 20.82 14.56 13.34
C GLN A 342 19.64 14.29 14.27
N ILE A 343 19.93 14.15 15.57
CA ILE A 343 18.90 14.07 16.62
C ILE A 343 19.20 15.13 17.66
N ALA A 344 18.41 16.19 17.65
CA ALA A 344 18.47 17.28 18.61
C ALA A 344 17.58 16.99 19.81
N THR A 345 18.10 17.30 21.00
CA THR A 345 17.37 17.41 22.26
C THR A 345 17.50 18.82 22.80
N HIS A 346 16.76 19.15 23.86
CA HIS A 346 16.94 20.43 24.54
C HIS A 346 18.33 20.63 25.13
N GLU A 347 19.12 19.56 25.33
CA GLU A 347 20.49 19.68 25.86
C GLU A 347 21.55 19.53 24.75
N TYR A 348 21.56 18.39 24.06
CA TYR A 348 22.57 18.02 23.06
C TYR A 348 22.00 17.93 21.64
N VAL A 349 22.85 18.06 20.63
CA VAL A 349 22.56 17.60 19.27
C VAL A 349 23.52 16.49 18.90
N PHE A 350 22.99 15.30 18.65
CA PHE A 350 23.76 14.15 18.20
C PHE A 350 23.81 14.14 16.68
N VAL A 351 25.01 14.22 16.11
CA VAL A 351 25.25 14.09 14.66
C VAL A 351 25.85 12.72 14.43
N MET A 352 25.03 11.79 13.95
CA MET A 352 25.38 10.38 13.81
C MET A 352 25.96 10.11 12.43
N ASP A 353 27.18 9.55 12.39
CA ASP A 353 27.84 9.12 11.16
C ASP A 353 27.27 7.79 10.66
N LEU A 354 26.18 7.85 9.90
CA LEU A 354 25.50 6.63 9.46
C LEU A 354 26.35 5.81 8.48
N LEU A 355 27.31 6.40 7.77
CA LEU A 355 28.21 5.66 6.88
C LEU A 355 29.09 4.68 7.68
N ARG A 356 29.68 5.17 8.78
CA ARG A 356 30.54 4.35 9.64
C ARG A 356 29.73 3.44 10.56
N LEU A 357 28.69 3.97 11.20
CA LEU A 357 27.92 3.24 12.21
C LEU A 357 27.17 2.04 11.63
N SER A 358 26.68 2.13 10.38
CA SER A 358 26.00 0.99 9.75
C SER A 358 26.96 -0.19 9.51
N GLU A 359 28.21 0.10 9.14
CA GLU A 359 29.22 -0.91 8.82
C GLU A 359 29.84 -1.51 10.09
N ASP A 360 30.30 -0.66 11.01
CA ASP A 360 31.07 -1.09 12.18
C ASP A 360 30.19 -1.47 13.39
N HIS A 361 29.00 -0.86 13.50
CA HIS A 361 28.18 -0.86 14.72
C HIS A 361 26.68 -1.06 14.47
N GLY A 362 26.31 -1.73 13.37
CA GLY A 362 24.93 -1.85 12.90
C GLY A 362 23.92 -2.32 13.96
N SER A 363 24.25 -3.36 14.74
CA SER A 363 23.36 -3.86 15.82
C SER A 363 23.07 -2.81 16.89
N SER A 364 24.07 -2.02 17.26
CA SER A 364 23.92 -1.00 18.30
C SER A 364 23.28 0.27 17.79
N LEU A 365 23.55 0.63 16.53
CA LEU A 365 22.81 1.67 15.84
C LEU A 365 21.32 1.29 15.80
N ASN A 366 21.00 0.04 15.46
CA ASN A 366 19.64 -0.47 15.41
C ASN A 366 18.93 -0.31 16.76
N MET A 367 19.56 -0.74 17.87
CA MET A 367 19.01 -0.58 19.22
C MET A 367 18.84 0.89 19.61
N CYS A 368 19.84 1.73 19.36
CA CYS A 368 19.81 3.16 19.68
C CYS A 368 18.65 3.86 18.98
N ILE A 369 18.52 3.69 17.66
CA ILE A 369 17.45 4.32 16.88
C ILE A 369 16.08 3.74 17.23
N GLN A 370 15.95 2.42 17.48
CA GLN A 370 14.68 1.83 17.91
C GLN A 370 14.21 2.40 19.25
N SER A 371 15.12 2.68 20.20
CA SER A 371 14.76 3.26 21.50
C SER A 371 14.02 4.59 21.38
N ILE A 372 14.32 5.36 20.32
CA ILE A 372 13.73 6.67 20.07
C ILE A 372 12.58 6.61 19.04
N PHE A 373 12.77 5.93 17.91
CA PHE A 373 11.78 5.87 16.82
C PHE A 373 10.55 5.05 17.20
N LEU A 374 10.70 3.96 17.98
CA LEU A 374 9.58 3.11 18.38
C LEU A 374 8.90 3.56 19.68
N SER A 375 9.46 4.57 20.37
CA SER A 375 8.87 5.13 21.59
C SER A 375 7.64 5.97 21.29
N ASN A 376 6.55 5.72 22.01
CA ASN A 376 5.36 6.56 22.02
C ASN A 376 5.46 7.73 23.02
N CYS A 377 6.46 7.70 23.89
CA CYS A 377 6.67 8.72 24.92
C CYS A 377 7.52 9.89 24.42
N VAL A 378 8.24 9.69 23.31
CA VAL A 378 9.08 10.72 22.71
C VAL A 378 8.46 11.19 21.39
N LEU A 379 8.15 12.49 21.32
CA LEU A 379 7.67 13.14 20.11
C LEU A 379 8.84 13.44 19.17
N LYS A 380 8.73 13.03 17.91
CA LYS A 380 9.77 13.28 16.89
C LYS A 380 9.32 14.41 15.99
N LEU A 381 9.99 15.56 16.09
CA LEU A 381 9.76 16.71 15.24
C LEU A 381 10.59 16.59 13.96
N GLY A 382 10.01 16.99 12.84
CA GLY A 382 10.73 17.14 11.58
C GLY A 382 10.03 18.12 10.65
N TYR A 383 10.63 18.41 9.50
CA TYR A 383 10.03 19.29 8.50
C TYR A 383 10.05 18.64 7.12
N ALA A 384 8.88 18.23 6.63
CA ALA A 384 8.75 17.34 5.47
C ALA A 384 9.44 15.97 5.65
N ILE A 385 9.59 15.54 6.91
CA ILE A 385 10.39 14.39 7.38
C ILE A 385 10.04 13.04 6.75
N LYS A 386 8.86 12.90 6.13
CA LYS A 386 8.49 11.65 5.44
C LYS A 386 9.52 11.25 4.40
N SER A 387 10.01 12.21 3.60
CA SER A 387 11.00 11.92 2.56
C SER A 387 12.35 11.51 3.15
N ASP A 388 12.74 12.09 4.28
CA ASP A 388 13.96 11.74 5.01
C ASP A 388 13.90 10.32 5.57
N LEU A 389 12.76 9.94 6.15
CA LEU A 389 12.53 8.58 6.66
C LEU A 389 12.47 7.55 5.53
N GLU A 390 11.86 7.87 4.39
CA GLU A 390 11.89 7.01 3.19
C GLU A 390 13.33 6.81 2.71
N LEU A 391 14.14 7.87 2.67
CA LEU A 391 15.52 7.80 2.23
C LEU A 391 16.42 7.02 3.21
N LEU A 392 16.17 7.10 4.52
CA LEU A 392 16.85 6.27 5.52
C LEU A 392 16.60 4.78 5.30
N VAL A 393 15.34 4.40 5.01
CA VAL A 393 14.97 3.00 4.71
C VAL A 393 15.65 2.53 3.42
N GLU A 394 15.67 3.36 2.38
CA GLU A 394 16.34 3.04 1.11
C GLU A 394 17.86 2.92 1.28
N SER A 395 18.46 3.73 2.15
CA SER A 395 19.91 3.79 2.38
C SER A 395 20.46 2.61 3.18
N TYR A 396 19.63 2.04 4.05
CA TYR A 396 20.01 1.06 5.08
C TYR A 396 18.93 -0.01 5.23
N SER A 397 18.59 -0.68 4.12
CA SER A 397 17.50 -1.67 4.05
C SER A 397 17.66 -2.86 5.02
N GLU A 398 18.89 -3.14 5.44
CA GLU A 398 19.28 -4.16 6.40
C GLU A 398 19.04 -3.75 7.87
N LEU A 399 18.81 -2.46 8.14
CA LEU A 399 18.59 -1.94 9.49
C LEU A 399 17.09 -1.71 9.74
N GLU A 400 16.49 -2.60 10.54
CA GLU A 400 15.06 -2.55 10.86
C GLU A 400 14.63 -1.29 11.63
N CYS A 401 15.56 -0.60 12.29
CA CYS A 401 15.28 0.59 13.10
C CYS A 401 14.66 1.74 12.30
N PHE A 402 14.91 1.81 10.99
CA PHE A 402 14.35 2.86 10.13
C PHE A 402 12.98 2.49 9.55
N CYS A 403 12.56 1.22 9.63
CA CYS A 403 11.30 0.74 9.06
C CYS A 403 10.05 1.35 9.69
N GLN A 404 10.16 1.87 10.92
CA GLN A 404 9.02 2.44 11.63
C GLN A 404 9.46 3.60 12.54
N CYS A 405 8.71 4.70 12.50
CA CYS A 405 8.88 5.81 13.43
C CYS A 405 7.49 6.25 13.93
N LYS A 406 7.23 6.04 15.22
CA LYS A 406 5.96 6.38 15.87
C LYS A 406 5.98 7.82 16.34
N SER A 407 4.84 8.43 16.65
CA SER A 407 4.79 9.76 17.27
C SER A 407 5.58 10.84 16.50
N VAL A 408 5.43 10.89 15.18
CA VAL A 408 6.12 11.85 14.31
C VAL A 408 5.23 13.06 14.07
N LEU A 409 5.72 14.26 14.37
CA LEU A 409 5.05 15.52 14.06
C LEU A 409 5.84 16.26 12.97
N ASP A 410 5.29 16.27 11.76
CA ASP A 410 5.81 17.08 10.67
C ASP A 410 5.33 18.53 10.82
N LEU A 411 6.24 19.44 11.17
CA LEU A 411 5.96 20.87 11.33
C LEU A 411 5.44 21.50 10.03
N ARG A 412 5.77 20.96 8.85
CA ARG A 412 5.19 21.41 7.58
C ARG A 412 3.69 21.13 7.51
N SER A 413 3.25 19.98 8.04
CA SER A 413 1.82 19.61 8.07
C SER A 413 1.02 20.51 9.00
N VAL A 414 1.69 21.02 10.04
CA VAL A 414 1.15 21.94 11.05
C VAL A 414 0.98 23.36 10.50
N VAL A 415 2.01 23.91 9.87
CA VAL A 415 1.98 25.31 9.38
C VAL A 415 1.30 25.46 8.02
N GLY A 416 1.09 24.33 7.32
CA GLY A 416 0.48 24.28 5.99
C GLY A 416 1.35 24.92 4.90
N THR A 417 0.74 25.19 3.73
CA THR A 417 1.43 25.78 2.56
C THR A 417 1.66 27.28 2.66
N THR A 418 1.32 27.89 3.79
CA THR A 418 1.40 29.34 4.02
C THR A 418 2.83 29.84 4.14
N ILE A 419 3.75 28.98 4.55
CA ILE A 419 5.17 29.30 4.73
C ILE A 419 5.94 28.87 3.49
N THR A 420 6.63 29.84 2.87
CA THR A 420 7.50 29.61 1.73
C THR A 420 8.96 29.48 2.18
N GLY A 421 9.79 28.78 1.41
CA GLY A 421 11.23 28.69 1.69
C GLY A 421 11.69 27.52 2.58
N GLY A 422 10.78 26.62 2.97
CA GLY A 422 11.08 25.41 3.76
C GLY A 422 11.32 25.71 5.24
N LEU A 423 12.08 24.85 5.92
CA LEU A 423 12.41 25.02 7.34
C LEU A 423 13.07 26.37 7.63
N SER A 424 14.01 26.82 6.80
CA SER A 424 14.63 28.16 6.89
C SER A 424 13.59 29.30 6.81
N GLY A 425 12.54 29.13 6.01
CA GLY A 425 11.44 30.10 5.93
C GLY A 425 10.59 30.12 7.20
N LEU A 426 10.29 28.93 7.76
CA LEU A 426 9.58 28.82 9.03
C LEU A 426 10.41 29.40 10.18
N ALA A 427 11.69 29.05 10.25
CA ALA A 427 12.64 29.62 11.19
C ALA A 427 12.63 31.15 11.12
N LYS A 428 12.74 31.73 9.91
CA LYS A 428 12.69 33.19 9.71
C LYS A 428 11.41 33.83 10.24
N VAL A 429 10.26 33.16 10.10
CA VAL A 429 8.99 33.68 10.62
C VAL A 429 8.97 33.66 12.15
N VAL A 430 9.59 32.67 12.78
CA VAL A 430 9.55 32.48 14.24
C VAL A 430 10.67 33.25 14.95
N SER A 431 11.89 33.26 14.41
CA SER A 431 13.08 33.88 15.01
C SER A 431 13.47 35.22 14.39
N GLY A 432 12.90 35.61 13.25
CA GLY A 432 13.36 36.77 12.46
C GLY A 432 14.50 36.46 11.49
N LYS A 433 15.26 35.38 11.74
CA LYS A 433 16.42 34.96 10.95
C LYS A 433 16.23 33.58 10.32
N GLY A 434 16.46 33.50 9.01
CA GLY A 434 16.44 32.23 8.29
C GLY A 434 17.75 31.44 8.50
N ILE A 435 17.66 30.12 8.36
CA ILE A 435 18.84 29.25 8.36
C ILE A 435 19.61 29.48 7.06
N ASP A 436 20.93 29.62 7.18
CA ASP A 436 21.87 29.76 6.06
C ASP A 436 21.98 28.44 5.29
N LYS A 437 21.76 28.45 3.98
CA LYS A 437 21.62 27.25 3.15
C LYS A 437 22.90 26.83 2.44
N GLU A 438 24.02 27.53 2.65
CA GLU A 438 25.28 27.25 1.93
C GLU A 438 25.78 25.81 2.11
N MET A 439 25.59 25.24 3.31
CA MET A 439 26.11 23.90 3.63
C MET A 439 25.27 22.74 3.07
N ARG A 440 24.00 22.99 2.72
CA ARG A 440 23.04 21.96 2.31
C ARG A 440 23.48 21.12 1.11
N MET A 441 24.23 21.73 0.18
CA MET A 441 24.66 21.08 -1.07
C MET A 441 26.14 20.68 -1.05
N THR A 442 26.75 20.59 0.13
CA THR A 442 28.15 20.18 0.29
C THR A 442 28.32 18.65 0.21
N ASP A 443 29.58 18.18 0.19
CA ASP A 443 29.87 16.76 0.24
C ASP A 443 29.76 16.24 1.68
N TRP A 444 28.59 15.69 2.02
CA TRP A 444 28.27 15.12 3.32
C TRP A 444 28.88 13.73 3.56
N GLU A 445 29.52 13.12 2.56
CA GLU A 445 30.28 11.87 2.71
C GLU A 445 31.72 12.13 3.18
N ARG A 446 32.20 13.38 3.08
CA ARG A 446 33.57 13.72 3.47
C ARG A 446 33.78 13.51 4.98
N ARG A 447 34.90 12.91 5.36
CA ARG A 447 35.34 12.79 6.76
C ARG A 447 36.76 13.35 6.95
N PRO A 448 37.03 14.08 8.05
CA PRO A 448 36.05 14.62 8.99
C PRO A 448 35.15 15.68 8.34
N LEU A 449 33.94 15.88 8.89
CA LEU A 449 33.12 17.03 8.51
C LEU A 449 33.79 18.34 8.96
N SER A 450 33.58 19.42 8.21
CA SER A 450 34.05 20.73 8.62
C SER A 450 33.24 21.28 9.80
N THR A 451 33.81 22.22 10.56
CA THR A 451 33.10 22.91 11.65
C THR A 451 31.81 23.57 11.15
N GLN A 452 31.80 24.10 9.93
CA GLN A 452 30.63 24.72 9.33
C GLN A 452 29.53 23.69 9.02
N GLN A 453 29.89 22.51 8.51
CA GLN A 453 28.96 21.41 8.30
C GLN A 453 28.35 20.92 9.61
N LEU A 454 29.17 20.71 10.66
CA LEU A 454 28.68 20.32 11.97
C LEU A 454 27.75 21.36 12.59
N HIS A 455 28.10 22.65 12.46
CA HIS A 455 27.26 23.74 12.96
C HIS A 455 25.91 23.80 12.24
N TYR A 456 25.92 23.69 10.91
CA TYR A 456 24.70 23.66 10.10
C TYR A 456 23.82 22.46 10.45
N ALA A 457 24.39 21.25 10.48
CA ALA A 457 23.68 20.03 10.86
C ALA A 457 23.05 20.15 12.26
N ALA A 458 23.78 20.70 13.23
CA ALA A 458 23.27 20.91 14.57
C ALA A 458 22.10 21.92 14.61
N LEU A 459 22.20 22.99 13.81
CA LEU A 459 21.17 24.02 13.70
C LEU A 459 19.89 23.49 13.05
N ASP A 460 20.00 22.69 11.98
CA ASP A 460 18.83 22.18 11.24
C ASP A 460 17.94 21.25 12.08
N ALA A 461 18.52 20.40 12.93
CA ALA A 461 17.72 19.63 13.89
C ALA A 461 17.30 20.47 15.12
N GLY A 462 18.18 21.33 15.64
CA GLY A 462 17.91 22.12 16.84
C GLY A 462 16.82 23.19 16.68
N VAL A 463 16.70 23.75 15.47
CA VAL A 463 15.69 24.77 15.15
C VAL A 463 14.26 24.23 15.22
N LEU A 464 14.06 22.92 15.03
CA LEU A 464 12.76 22.27 15.15
C LEU A 464 12.22 22.39 16.58
N LEU A 465 13.05 22.11 17.59
CA LEU A 465 12.72 22.27 19.00
C LEU A 465 12.44 23.74 19.35
N PHE A 466 13.29 24.65 18.88
CA PHE A 466 13.09 26.08 19.10
C PHE A 466 11.76 26.59 18.53
N ILE A 467 11.43 26.19 17.29
CA ILE A 467 10.16 26.56 16.65
C ILE A 467 8.99 26.00 17.47
N PHE A 468 9.09 24.74 17.87
CA PHE A 468 8.07 24.07 18.64
C PHE A 468 7.82 24.73 20.00
N ASP A 469 8.87 24.99 20.78
CA ASP A 469 8.79 25.66 22.08
C ASP A 469 8.21 27.07 21.97
N ARG A 470 8.60 27.83 20.93
CA ARG A 470 8.06 29.18 20.67
C ARG A 470 6.57 29.13 20.32
N ILE A 471 6.16 28.15 19.52
CA ILE A 471 4.74 27.94 19.23
C ILE A 471 4.01 27.62 20.54
N GLU A 472 4.48 26.65 21.34
CA GLU A 472 3.86 26.32 22.64
C GLU A 472 3.71 27.53 23.58
N ALA A 473 4.78 28.32 23.72
CA ALA A 473 4.79 29.49 24.61
C ALA A 473 3.72 30.51 24.21
N ILE A 474 3.49 30.74 22.92
CA ILE A 474 2.48 31.68 22.42
C ILE A 474 1.06 31.16 22.63
N TYR A 475 0.87 29.84 22.62
CA TYR A 475 -0.44 29.22 22.89
C TYR A 475 -0.80 29.18 24.39
N GLY A 476 0.18 29.27 25.28
CA GLY A 476 -0.05 29.25 26.73
C GLY A 476 -0.62 27.93 27.28
N ARG A 477 -0.47 26.83 26.53
CA ARG A 477 -0.81 25.46 26.97
C ARG A 477 0.28 24.47 26.56
N PRO A 478 0.57 23.44 27.35
CA PRO A 478 1.51 22.38 26.98
C PRO A 478 1.00 21.56 25.78
N VAL A 479 1.92 21.00 24.99
CA VAL A 479 1.70 20.13 23.83
C VAL A 479 0.79 18.95 24.10
N SER A 480 0.76 18.44 25.33
CA SER A 480 -0.16 17.39 25.74
C SER A 480 -1.64 17.80 25.67
N GLN A 481 -1.92 19.10 25.62
CA GLN A 481 -3.27 19.69 25.56
C GLN A 481 -3.60 20.36 24.22
N ILE A 482 -2.61 20.53 23.33
CA ILE A 482 -2.84 21.05 21.98
C ILE A 482 -3.25 19.88 21.09
N GLU A 483 -4.25 20.08 20.22
CA GLU A 483 -4.78 19.09 19.26
C GLU A 483 -3.78 18.69 18.16
N TRP A 484 -2.49 18.51 18.49
CA TRP A 484 -1.48 17.97 17.58
C TRP A 484 -1.68 16.50 17.28
N LYS A 485 -2.44 15.76 18.09
CA LYS A 485 -2.65 14.31 17.95
C LYS A 485 -3.03 13.88 16.52
N GLN A 486 -3.79 14.70 15.81
CA GLN A 486 -4.18 14.43 14.41
C GLN A 486 -3.05 14.61 13.38
N HIS A 487 -2.00 15.37 13.72
CA HIS A 487 -0.79 15.57 12.92
C HIS A 487 0.35 14.65 13.36
N VAL A 488 0.21 14.02 14.53
CA VAL A 488 1.13 13.00 15.01
C VAL A 488 0.83 11.72 14.25
N ALA A 489 1.75 11.35 13.36
CA ALA A 489 1.61 10.21 12.48
C ALA A 489 2.51 9.05 12.92
N LEU A 490 2.10 7.85 12.49
CA LEU A 490 2.98 6.70 12.38
C LEU A 490 3.61 6.72 10.99
N PHE A 491 4.94 6.74 10.93
CA PHE A 491 5.66 6.32 9.73
C PHE A 491 5.89 4.81 9.78
N LYS A 492 5.55 4.12 8.70
CA LYS A 492 5.85 2.70 8.49
C LYS A 492 6.28 2.51 7.03
N ALA A 493 7.46 1.95 6.83
CA ALA A 493 7.94 1.58 5.52
C ALA A 493 6.97 0.57 4.89
N ARG A 494 6.66 0.75 3.61
CA ARG A 494 6.04 -0.31 2.82
C ARG A 494 7.06 -1.43 2.76
N LYS A 495 6.70 -2.64 3.20
CA LYS A 495 7.57 -3.81 3.13
C LYS A 495 8.12 -3.87 1.71
N ILE A 496 9.44 -3.71 1.55
CA ILE A 496 10.08 -4.01 0.28
C ILE A 496 9.91 -5.51 0.15
N CYS A 497 8.98 -5.94 -0.70
CA CYS A 497 8.98 -7.33 -1.14
C CYS A 497 10.31 -7.52 -1.86
N SER A 498 11.31 -8.05 -1.16
CA SER A 498 12.39 -8.77 -1.80
C SER A 498 11.73 -10.00 -2.42
N GLU A 499 11.34 -9.87 -3.68
CA GLU A 499 11.18 -11.01 -4.57
C GLU A 499 12.58 -11.64 -4.69
N GLU A 500 12.79 -12.76 -3.98
CA GLU A 500 13.81 -13.76 -4.35
C GLU A 500 13.16 -14.85 -5.19
#